data_AF-A0A929M397-F1
#
_entry.id   AF-A0A929M397-F1
#
_cell.length_a   1.000
_cell.length_b   1.000
_cell.length_c   1.000
_cell.angle_alpha   90.00
_cell.angle_beta   90.00
_cell.angle_gamma   90.00
#
_symmetry.space_group_name_H-M   'P 1'
#
loop_
_entity.id
_entity.type
_entity.pdbx_description
1 polymer ?
#
loop_
_entity_poly.entity_id
_entity_poly.type
_entity_poly.pdbx_seq_one_letter_code
_entity_poly.pdbx_strand_id
1 'polypeptide(L)'
;MRVVWPHKGYKTNEANNASVELYVTYNDGHNTLTTLLTGDAERDQTKETVITGDVEDIDFLKVGHHGAAKSLYPETARVLKPEVAVASAGKNNRYGHPKQEAIDILEEVGAKFYCTKDYGDVTVFPGEQGPRVSVQHAKVDTEHEEEKDDGAG
;
A
#
# COMPACT_ATOMS: atom_id res chain seq x y z
N MET A 1 -1.86 -15.81 -10.26
CA MET A 1 -0.76 -14.99 -9.73
C MET A 1 0.32 -14.84 -10.79
N ARG A 2 0.85 -13.63 -10.96
CA ARG A 2 1.97 -13.30 -11.85
C ARG A 2 2.99 -12.45 -11.08
N VAL A 3 4.27 -12.66 -11.35
CA VAL A 3 5.32 -11.70 -10.97
C VAL A 3 5.33 -10.62 -12.05
N VAL A 4 5.07 -9.38 -11.68
CA VAL A 4 5.03 -8.23 -12.60
C VAL A 4 6.28 -7.35 -12.47
N TRP A 5 7.02 -7.47 -11.36
CA TRP A 5 8.31 -6.82 -11.19
C TRP A 5 9.24 -7.70 -10.33
N PRO A 6 10.58 -7.71 -10.55
CA PRO A 6 11.32 -7.01 -11.61
C PRO A 6 11.16 -7.65 -12.99
N HIS A 7 11.21 -6.82 -14.04
CA HIS A 7 11.27 -7.30 -15.42
C HIS A 7 12.58 -8.06 -15.67
N LYS A 8 12.54 -9.01 -16.63
CA LYS A 8 13.71 -9.82 -16.98
C LYS A 8 14.88 -8.93 -17.40
N GLY A 9 16.00 -9.05 -16.69
CA GLY A 9 17.22 -8.30 -16.99
C GLY A 9 17.33 -6.95 -16.27
N TYR A 10 16.33 -6.57 -15.46
CA TYR A 10 16.44 -5.40 -14.58
C TYR A 10 17.59 -5.58 -13.59
N LYS A 11 18.37 -4.50 -13.40
CA LYS A 11 19.49 -4.45 -12.47
C LYS A 11 19.43 -3.13 -11.70
N THR A 12 19.61 -3.22 -10.40
CA THR A 12 19.69 -2.08 -9.48
C THR A 12 20.65 -2.42 -8.34
N ASN A 13 21.25 -1.40 -7.74
CA ASN A 13 22.00 -1.53 -6.50
C ASN A 13 21.13 -1.18 -5.27
N GLU A 14 19.91 -0.66 -5.49
CA GLU A 14 18.94 -0.32 -4.46
C GLU A 14 18.03 -1.53 -4.17
N ALA A 15 18.11 -2.08 -2.96
CA ALA A 15 17.38 -3.30 -2.58
C ALA A 15 15.86 -3.16 -2.71
N ASN A 16 15.31 -2.00 -2.36
CA ASN A 16 13.89 -1.70 -2.47
C ASN A 16 13.39 -1.80 -3.92
N ASN A 17 14.16 -1.29 -4.86
CA ASN A 17 13.84 -1.32 -6.29
C ASN A 17 13.93 -2.74 -6.87
N ALA A 18 14.59 -3.68 -6.16
CA ALA A 18 14.62 -5.09 -6.50
C ALA A 18 13.48 -5.89 -5.84
N SER A 19 12.57 -5.24 -5.10
CA SER A 19 11.38 -5.87 -4.52
C SER A 19 10.57 -6.58 -5.59
N VAL A 20 9.92 -7.68 -5.21
CA VAL A 20 9.03 -8.40 -6.11
C VAL A 20 7.63 -7.78 -6.01
N GLU A 21 7.08 -7.31 -7.13
CA GLU A 21 5.67 -6.99 -7.22
C GLU A 21 4.88 -8.20 -7.73
N LEU A 22 3.81 -8.57 -7.01
CA LEU A 22 2.94 -9.68 -7.35
C LEU A 22 1.54 -9.18 -7.72
N TYR A 23 1.07 -9.57 -8.91
CA TYR A 23 -0.30 -9.39 -9.34
C TYR A 23 -1.10 -10.68 -9.12
N VAL A 24 -2.09 -10.62 -8.24
CA VAL A 24 -2.81 -11.79 -7.73
C VAL A 24 -4.30 -11.60 -7.93
N THR A 25 -4.96 -12.60 -8.50
CA THR A 25 -6.42 -12.73 -8.43
C THR A 25 -6.72 -13.87 -7.47
N TYR A 26 -7.40 -13.57 -6.37
CA TYR A 26 -7.91 -14.53 -5.41
C TYR A 26 -9.41 -14.72 -5.63
N ASN A 27 -9.91 -15.95 -5.48
CA ASN A 27 -11.32 -16.28 -5.61
C ASN A 27 -11.71 -17.19 -4.44
N ASP A 28 -12.78 -16.83 -3.71
CA ASP A 28 -13.26 -17.57 -2.53
C ASP A 28 -14.35 -18.59 -2.84
N GLY A 29 -14.65 -18.81 -4.12
CA GLY A 29 -15.76 -19.62 -4.64
C GLY A 29 -16.97 -18.80 -5.07
N HIS A 30 -17.08 -17.55 -4.65
CA HIS A 30 -18.22 -16.67 -4.93
C HIS A 30 -17.80 -15.33 -5.53
N ASN A 31 -16.74 -14.74 -4.99
CA ASN A 31 -16.26 -13.40 -5.33
C ASN A 31 -14.77 -13.44 -5.66
N THR A 32 -14.32 -12.45 -6.42
CA THR A 32 -12.91 -12.26 -6.78
C THR A 32 -12.31 -11.04 -6.10
N LEU A 33 -11.00 -11.08 -5.88
CA LEU A 33 -10.20 -9.96 -5.42
C LEU A 33 -8.91 -9.93 -6.23
N THR A 34 -8.74 -8.90 -7.05
CA THR A 34 -7.55 -8.59 -7.83
C THR A 34 -6.67 -7.66 -7.02
N THR A 35 -5.39 -8.00 -6.91
CA THR A 35 -4.50 -7.40 -5.92
C THR A 35 -3.12 -7.15 -6.50
N LEU A 36 -2.54 -6.01 -6.15
CA LEU A 36 -1.12 -5.74 -6.34
C LEU A 36 -0.41 -5.72 -4.98
N LEU A 37 0.54 -6.63 -4.80
CA LEU A 37 1.43 -6.68 -3.63
C LEU A 37 2.80 -6.14 -4.03
N THR A 38 3.13 -4.92 -3.58
CA THR A 38 4.31 -4.19 -4.09
C THR A 38 5.59 -4.42 -3.28
N GLY A 39 5.52 -5.10 -2.13
CA GLY A 39 6.66 -5.22 -1.22
C GLY A 39 7.17 -3.84 -0.79
N ASP A 40 8.47 -3.60 -0.98
CA ASP A 40 9.12 -2.30 -0.78
C ASP A 40 9.49 -1.61 -2.10
N ALA A 41 8.86 -2.00 -3.22
CA ALA A 41 9.00 -1.30 -4.48
C ALA A 41 8.56 0.17 -4.33
N GLU A 42 9.28 1.06 -5.00
CA GLU A 42 8.95 2.49 -5.03
C GLU A 42 8.20 2.83 -6.32
N ARG A 43 7.67 4.05 -6.38
CA ARG A 43 6.79 4.55 -7.44
C ARG A 43 7.26 4.31 -8.87
N ASP A 44 8.57 4.27 -9.13
CA ASP A 44 9.11 4.09 -10.49
C ASP A 44 8.91 2.64 -10.98
N GLN A 45 9.00 1.66 -10.09
CA GLN A 45 8.77 0.25 -10.40
C GLN A 45 7.29 0.00 -10.71
N THR A 46 6.39 0.44 -9.82
CA THR A 46 4.95 0.29 -10.01
C THR A 46 4.44 1.08 -11.22
N LYS A 47 5.05 2.22 -11.54
CA LYS A 47 4.72 2.98 -12.75
C LYS A 47 5.08 2.20 -14.02
N GLU A 48 6.22 1.53 -14.03
CA GLU A 48 6.65 0.74 -15.19
C GLU A 48 5.67 -0.41 -15.45
N THR A 49 5.25 -1.14 -14.41
CA THR A 49 4.30 -2.27 -14.55
C THR A 49 2.93 -1.82 -15.08
N VAL A 50 2.52 -0.58 -14.79
CA VAL A 50 1.31 0.02 -15.35
C VAL A 50 1.52 0.46 -16.82
N ILE A 51 2.64 1.10 -17.14
CA ILE A 51 2.93 1.59 -18.51
C ILE A 51 3.06 0.42 -19.49
N THR A 52 3.65 -0.70 -19.06
CA THR A 52 3.77 -1.90 -19.90
C THR A 52 2.46 -2.67 -20.05
N GLY A 53 1.41 -2.30 -19.29
CA GLY A 53 0.13 -3.00 -19.28
C GLY A 53 0.18 -4.33 -18.53
N ASP A 54 1.21 -4.56 -17.70
CA ASP A 54 1.30 -5.75 -16.87
C ASP A 54 0.28 -5.73 -15.73
N VAL A 55 -0.09 -4.53 -15.26
CA VAL A 55 -1.06 -4.27 -14.20
C VAL A 55 -2.01 -3.13 -14.65
N GLU A 56 -3.30 -3.29 -14.34
CA GLU A 56 -4.34 -2.30 -14.60
C GLU A 56 -5.19 -2.08 -13.34
N ASP A 57 -6.49 -1.84 -13.49
CA ASP A 57 -7.47 -1.74 -12.41
C ASP A 57 -7.37 -2.93 -11.42
N ILE A 58 -7.32 -2.62 -10.13
CA ILE A 58 -7.18 -3.60 -9.05
C ILE A 58 -8.16 -3.32 -7.93
N ASP A 59 -8.58 -4.37 -7.22
CA ASP A 59 -9.46 -4.22 -6.08
C ASP A 59 -8.72 -3.77 -4.81
N PHE A 60 -7.48 -4.27 -4.65
CA PHE A 60 -6.68 -4.08 -3.45
C PHE A 60 -5.21 -3.77 -3.75
N LEU A 61 -4.70 -2.68 -3.19
CA LEU A 61 -3.28 -2.33 -3.20
C LEU A 61 -2.65 -2.50 -1.83
N LYS A 62 -1.66 -3.41 -1.73
CA LYS A 62 -0.69 -3.34 -0.62
C LYS A 62 0.36 -2.30 -1.00
N VAL A 63 0.33 -1.16 -0.32
CA VAL A 63 1.17 0.01 -0.63
C VAL A 63 2.64 -0.30 -0.35
N GLY A 64 3.48 0.13 -1.29
CA GLY A 64 4.91 -0.10 -1.29
C GLY A 64 5.62 0.67 -0.20
N HIS A 65 6.73 0.12 0.29
CA HIS A 65 7.65 0.78 1.21
C HIS A 65 6.92 1.41 2.40
N HIS A 66 6.01 0.65 3.01
CA HIS A 66 5.23 1.07 4.17
C HIS A 66 4.36 2.34 3.98
N GLY A 67 4.12 2.77 2.74
CA GLY A 67 3.45 4.05 2.45
C GLY A 67 4.39 5.26 2.53
N ALA A 68 5.64 5.11 2.07
CA ALA A 68 6.56 6.22 1.90
C ALA A 68 6.04 7.29 0.93
N ALA A 69 6.49 8.54 1.05
CA ALA A 69 6.06 9.63 0.16
C ALA A 69 6.36 9.36 -1.33
N LYS A 70 7.28 8.43 -1.62
CA LYS A 70 7.63 7.98 -2.97
C LYS A 70 7.11 6.58 -3.29
N SER A 71 6.07 6.10 -2.62
CA SER A 71 5.52 4.75 -2.86
C SER A 71 4.73 4.66 -4.16
N LEU A 72 4.09 5.74 -4.60
CA LEU A 72 3.21 5.73 -5.78
C LEU A 72 3.17 7.13 -6.44
N TYR A 73 3.00 7.18 -7.77
CA TYR A 73 2.65 8.42 -8.47
C TYR A 73 1.13 8.59 -8.58
N PRO A 74 0.59 9.83 -8.57
CA PRO A 74 -0.84 10.08 -8.77
C PRO A 74 -1.38 9.48 -10.07
N GLU A 75 -0.64 9.55 -11.18
CA GLU A 75 -1.07 8.95 -12.45
C GLU A 75 -1.16 7.42 -12.38
N THR A 76 -0.25 6.77 -11.64
CA THR A 76 -0.29 5.33 -11.41
C THR A 76 -1.49 4.96 -10.55
N ALA A 77 -1.78 5.73 -9.50
CA ALA A 77 -2.97 5.55 -8.65
C ALA A 77 -4.28 5.63 -9.46
N ARG A 78 -4.37 6.54 -10.44
CA ARG A 78 -5.58 6.68 -11.28
C ARG A 78 -5.80 5.51 -12.23
N VAL A 79 -4.73 4.82 -12.64
CA VAL A 79 -4.85 3.62 -13.48
C VAL A 79 -5.17 2.39 -12.64
N LEU A 80 -4.50 2.23 -11.49
CA LEU A 80 -4.74 1.13 -10.56
C LEU A 80 -6.12 1.23 -9.89
N LYS A 81 -6.57 2.45 -9.60
CA LYS A 81 -7.86 2.82 -9.02
C LYS A 81 -8.39 1.86 -7.91
N PRO A 82 -7.57 1.54 -6.89
CA PRO A 82 -7.96 0.57 -5.88
C PRO A 82 -9.14 1.03 -5.02
N GLU A 83 -10.08 0.14 -4.69
CA GLU A 83 -11.10 0.40 -3.68
C GLU A 83 -10.52 0.41 -2.27
N VAL A 84 -9.51 -0.43 -2.01
CA VAL A 84 -8.83 -0.53 -0.72
C VAL A 84 -7.33 -0.45 -0.89
N ALA A 85 -6.67 0.37 -0.07
CA ALA A 85 -5.23 0.43 0.01
C ALA A 85 -4.74 0.24 1.45
N VAL A 86 -3.72 -0.60 1.65
CA VAL A 86 -3.16 -0.91 2.96
C VAL A 86 -1.67 -0.62 2.99
N ALA A 87 -1.23 0.24 3.90
CA ALA A 87 0.18 0.36 4.29
C ALA A 87 0.47 -0.50 5.52
N SER A 88 1.51 -1.33 5.47
CA SER A 88 2.01 -1.98 6.69
C SER A 88 3.11 -1.12 7.28
N ALA A 89 2.87 -0.53 8.45
CA ALA A 89 3.85 0.24 9.22
C ALA A 89 3.68 -0.04 10.70
N GLY A 90 4.75 0.15 11.49
CA GLY A 90 4.71 0.03 12.94
C GLY A 90 4.43 1.38 13.63
N LYS A 91 3.80 1.35 14.81
CA LYS A 91 3.45 2.54 15.61
C LYS A 91 4.69 3.39 15.96
N ASN A 92 5.83 2.76 16.18
CA ASN A 92 7.10 3.41 16.52
C ASN A 92 8.07 3.45 15.34
N ASN A 93 7.55 3.52 14.11
CA ASN A 93 8.39 3.60 12.93
C ASN A 93 9.14 4.94 12.87
N ARG A 94 10.46 4.91 13.08
CA ARG A 94 11.36 6.09 13.02
C ARG A 94 11.34 6.85 11.69
N TYR A 95 10.89 6.23 10.59
CA TYR A 95 10.79 6.87 9.28
C TYR A 95 9.52 7.73 9.13
N GLY A 96 8.57 7.60 10.07
CA GLY A 96 7.31 8.31 10.05
C GLY A 96 6.44 7.94 8.85
N HIS A 97 6.31 6.64 8.57
CA HIS A 97 5.39 6.11 7.56
C HIS A 97 4.10 5.57 8.20
N PRO A 98 2.97 5.60 7.47
CA PRO A 98 2.78 6.17 6.13
C PRO A 98 2.91 7.69 6.13
N LYS A 99 3.29 8.25 4.97
CA LYS A 99 3.38 9.69 4.72
C LYS A 99 2.03 10.20 4.20
N GLN A 100 1.64 11.41 4.60
CA GLN A 100 0.36 12.00 4.21
C GLN A 100 0.23 12.09 2.69
N GLU A 101 1.32 12.35 1.97
CA GLU A 101 1.32 12.42 0.51
C GLU A 101 0.86 11.10 -0.14
N ALA A 102 1.24 9.95 0.42
CA ALA A 102 0.80 8.65 -0.10
C ALA A 102 -0.68 8.40 0.21
N ILE A 103 -1.16 8.85 1.36
CA ILE A 103 -2.57 8.75 1.78
C ILE A 103 -3.44 9.60 0.85
N ASP A 104 -3.07 10.87 0.67
CA ASP A 104 -3.81 11.84 -0.16
C ASP A 104 -3.96 11.35 -1.60
N ILE A 105 -2.89 10.81 -2.20
CA ILE A 105 -2.92 10.24 -3.55
C ILE A 105 -3.95 9.13 -3.69
N LEU A 106 -4.04 8.25 -2.69
CA LEU A 106 -4.93 7.09 -2.72
C LEU A 106 -6.37 7.49 -2.44
N GLU A 107 -6.59 8.40 -1.50
CA GLU A 107 -7.92 8.94 -1.20
C GLU A 107 -8.47 9.80 -2.36
N GLU A 108 -7.63 10.53 -3.10
CA GLU A 108 -8.02 11.30 -4.29
C GLU A 108 -8.64 10.41 -5.37
N VAL A 109 -8.18 9.16 -5.52
CA VAL A 109 -8.72 8.20 -6.48
C VAL A 109 -9.88 7.36 -5.91
N GLY A 110 -10.32 7.66 -4.68
CA GLY A 110 -11.47 7.03 -4.02
C GLY A 110 -11.13 5.80 -3.18
N ALA A 111 -9.85 5.49 -2.96
CA ALA A 111 -9.44 4.34 -2.17
C ALA A 111 -9.71 4.57 -0.67
N LYS A 112 -10.19 3.54 0.02
CA LYS A 112 -10.18 3.53 1.49
C LYS A 112 -8.80 3.13 1.98
N PHE A 113 -8.14 4.04 2.69
CA PHE A 113 -6.80 3.82 3.20
C PHE A 113 -6.80 3.22 4.62
N TYR A 114 -5.98 2.20 4.84
CA TYR A 114 -5.73 1.61 6.15
C TYR A 114 -4.23 1.49 6.42
N CYS A 115 -3.85 1.66 7.69
CA CYS A 115 -2.49 1.36 8.14
C CYS A 115 -2.49 0.43 9.35
N THR A 116 -1.63 -0.58 9.33
CA THR A 116 -1.51 -1.53 10.46
C THR A 116 -1.11 -0.86 11.76
N LYS A 117 -0.44 0.30 11.71
CA LYS A 117 -0.07 1.06 12.91
C LYS A 117 -1.29 1.61 13.66
N ASP A 118 -2.36 1.90 12.93
CA ASP A 118 -3.57 2.56 13.45
C ASP A 118 -4.69 1.55 13.74
N TYR A 119 -4.71 0.41 13.04
CA TYR A 119 -5.82 -0.56 13.06
C TYR A 119 -5.42 -1.98 13.52
N GLY A 120 -4.13 -2.24 13.74
CA GLY A 120 -3.60 -3.57 14.02
C GLY A 120 -3.62 -4.45 12.76
N ASP A 121 -3.98 -5.73 12.92
CA ASP A 121 -4.16 -6.61 11.76
C ASP A 121 -5.28 -6.10 10.85
N VAL A 122 -5.00 -6.01 9.54
CA VAL A 122 -5.97 -5.63 8.51
C VAL A 122 -6.14 -6.82 7.56
N THR A 123 -7.34 -7.36 7.47
CA THR A 123 -7.67 -8.46 6.54
C THR A 123 -8.65 -7.96 5.48
N VAL A 124 -8.31 -8.20 4.21
CA VAL A 124 -9.13 -7.84 3.05
C VAL A 124 -9.70 -9.10 2.42
N PHE A 125 -11.01 -9.10 2.18
CA PHE A 125 -11.74 -10.22 1.61
C PHE A 125 -12.45 -9.82 0.30
N PRO A 126 -12.63 -10.75 -0.65
CA PRO A 126 -13.59 -10.57 -1.73
C PRO A 126 -15.00 -10.24 -1.22
N GLY A 127 -15.77 -9.48 -2.00
CA GLY A 127 -17.15 -9.15 -1.72
C GLY A 127 -17.94 -8.76 -2.96
N GLU A 128 -19.26 -8.93 -2.91
CA GLU A 128 -20.17 -8.71 -4.05
C GLU A 128 -20.22 -7.24 -4.52
N GLN A 129 -19.94 -6.30 -3.63
CA GLN A 129 -19.95 -4.86 -3.89
C GLN A 129 -18.55 -4.24 -3.75
N GLY A 130 -17.53 -5.05 -3.98
CA GLY A 130 -16.12 -4.70 -3.75
C GLY A 130 -15.56 -5.30 -2.46
N PRO A 131 -14.29 -4.98 -2.14
CA PRO A 131 -13.59 -5.61 -1.03
C PRO A 131 -14.21 -5.30 0.33
N ARG A 132 -14.25 -6.32 1.19
CA ARG A 132 -14.61 -6.17 2.61
C ARG A 132 -13.35 -6.12 3.45
N VAL A 133 -13.33 -5.26 4.46
CA VAL A 133 -12.17 -5.10 5.35
C VAL A 133 -12.56 -5.42 6.78
N SER A 134 -11.75 -6.24 7.44
CA SER A 134 -11.78 -6.47 8.90
C SER A 134 -10.52 -5.93 9.53
N VAL A 135 -10.65 -5.26 10.67
CA VAL A 135 -9.54 -4.68 11.44
C VAL A 135 -9.52 -5.23 12.85
N GLN A 136 -8.34 -5.33 13.47
CA GLN A 136 -8.19 -5.82 14.83
C GLN A 136 -8.83 -4.87 15.86
N HIS A 137 -8.73 -3.56 15.63
CA HIS A 137 -9.35 -2.53 16.46
C HIS A 137 -9.74 -1.30 15.65
N ALA A 138 -10.55 -0.42 16.25
CA ALA A 138 -10.83 0.90 15.68
C ALA A 138 -9.55 1.72 15.55
N LYS A 139 -9.56 2.73 14.67
CA LYS A 139 -8.40 3.61 14.45
C LYS A 139 -7.94 4.21 15.78
N VAL A 140 -6.65 4.08 16.08
CA VAL A 140 -6.04 4.74 17.23
C VAL A 140 -5.43 6.06 16.74
N ASP A 141 -5.99 7.18 17.18
CA ASP A 141 -5.40 8.49 16.92
C ASP A 141 -4.13 8.63 17.76
N THR A 142 -2.99 8.84 17.09
CA THR A 142 -1.66 8.98 17.71
C THR A 142 -1.20 10.43 17.74
N GLU A 143 -2.14 11.38 17.74
CA GLU A 143 -1.82 12.77 18.08
C GLU A 143 -1.82 12.91 19.61
N HIS A 144 -0.71 13.40 20.17
CA HIS A 144 -0.38 13.59 21.60
C HIS A 144 0.47 12.51 22.28
N GLU A 145 1.71 12.33 21.83
CA GLU A 145 2.85 12.13 22.74
C GLU A 145 4.02 13.04 22.29
N GLU A 146 3.79 14.36 22.28
CA GLU A 146 4.88 15.30 22.57
C GLU A 146 4.94 15.41 24.10
N GLU A 147 5.67 14.49 24.71
CA GLU A 147 6.01 14.61 26.12
C GLU A 147 7.01 15.77 26.27
N LYS A 148 6.57 16.79 27.01
CA LYS A 148 7.36 17.92 27.46
C LYS A 148 8.61 17.41 28.18
N ASP A 149 9.78 17.63 27.58
CA ASP A 149 11.02 17.68 28.37
C ASP A 149 11.13 19.08 28.99
N ASP A 150 10.30 19.30 30.02
CA ASP A 150 10.43 20.40 30.95
C ASP A 150 11.21 19.90 32.18
N GLY A 151 12.54 19.99 32.13
CA GLY A 151 13.26 20.52 33.29
C GLY A 151 14.34 19.66 33.97
N ALA A 152 15.50 20.31 34.05
CA ALA A 152 16.41 20.41 35.21
C ALA A 152 17.40 19.26 35.47
N GLY A 153 18.68 19.61 35.26
CA GLY A 153 19.87 18.97 35.79
C GLY A 153 21.11 19.78 35.45
#